data_AF-A0A2V5Z5E3-F1
#
_entry.id   AF-A0A2V5Z5E3-F1
#
_cell.length_a   1.000
_cell.length_b   1.000
_cell.length_c   1.000
_cell.angle_alpha   90.00
_cell.angle_beta   90.00
_cell.angle_gamma   90.00
#
_symmetry.space_group_name_H-M   'P 1'
#
loop_
_entity.id
_entity.type
_entity.pdbx_description
1 polymer ?
#
loop_
_entity_poly.entity_id
_entity_poly.type
_entity_poly.pdbx_seq_one_letter_code
_entity_poly.pdbx_strand_id
1 'polypeptide(L)'
;MISSWCFWSEPTWAELKRRYDGRVQFQWKIALMDPSGLPTSREQEQWFYRRSGMMMRSAFMLNTDWYDPSLPEWLAPNCVAEAAKDFGFTDDRVRLAIARAALREGKNIADWNMATEIGAEAAGIEAGKLIER
;
A
#
# COMPACT_ATOMS: atom_id res chain seq x y z
N MET A 1 -4.43 -1.24 -1.01
CA MET A 1 -3.67 0.03 -0.79
C MET A 1 -2.70 0.37 -1.93
N ILE A 2 -2.39 -0.56 -2.83
CA ILE A 2 -1.31 -0.40 -3.80
C ILE A 2 -1.86 0.29 -5.05
N SER A 3 -2.02 1.61 -4.95
CA SER A 3 -2.44 2.49 -6.04
C SER A 3 -1.53 3.71 -6.04
N SER A 4 -1.07 4.10 -7.22
CA SER A 4 -0.22 5.29 -7.38
C SER A 4 -0.91 6.54 -6.82
N TRP A 5 -2.21 6.72 -7.09
CA TRP A 5 -2.96 7.87 -6.59
C TRP A 5 -3.10 7.89 -5.07
N CYS A 6 -3.35 6.74 -4.45
CA CYS A 6 -3.36 6.63 -2.99
C CYS A 6 -1.99 7.04 -2.43
N PHE A 7 -0.91 6.46 -2.95
CA PHE A 7 0.45 6.75 -2.54
C PHE A 7 0.81 8.24 -2.67
N TRP A 8 0.42 8.87 -3.78
CA TRP A 8 0.67 10.28 -4.01
C TRP A 8 -0.16 11.21 -3.12
N SER A 9 -1.31 10.75 -2.64
CA SER A 9 -2.16 11.53 -1.73
C SER A 9 -1.69 11.50 -0.27
N GLU A 10 -0.78 10.59 0.11
CA GLU A 10 -0.35 10.40 1.49
C GLU A 10 0.22 11.66 2.18
N PRO A 11 1.03 12.51 1.52
CA PRO A 11 1.49 13.75 2.14
C PRO A 11 0.33 14.71 2.47
N THR A 12 -0.67 14.79 1.58
CA THR A 12 -1.87 15.60 1.81
C THR A 12 -2.71 14.99 2.95
N TRP A 13 -2.86 13.67 2.98
CA TRP A 13 -3.57 12.97 4.05
C TRP A 13 -2.91 13.18 5.43
N ALA A 14 -1.58 13.06 5.51
CA ALA A 14 -0.82 13.34 6.72
C ALA A 14 -0.98 14.80 7.19
N GLU A 15 -0.95 15.76 6.26
CA GLU A 15 -1.17 17.16 6.59
C GLU A 15 -2.60 17.45 7.07
N LEU A 16 -3.62 16.80 6.48
CA LEU A 16 -4.99 16.90 6.95
C LEU A 16 -5.12 16.36 8.38
N LYS A 17 -4.55 15.18 8.68
CA LYS A 17 -4.52 14.63 10.03
C LYS A 17 -3.89 15.60 11.02
N ARG A 18 -2.75 16.21 10.67
CA ARG A 18 -2.06 17.19 11.51
C ARG A 18 -2.89 18.46 11.75
N ARG A 19 -3.55 19.00 10.71
CA ARG A 19 -4.35 20.23 10.81
C ARG A 19 -5.63 20.06 11.62
N TYR A 20 -6.23 18.88 11.58
CA TYR A 20 -7.52 18.58 12.20
C TYR A 20 -7.39 17.68 13.44
N ASP A 21 -6.20 17.63 14.03
CA ASP A 21 -5.95 16.89 15.26
C ASP A 21 -6.90 17.34 16.39
N GLY A 22 -7.43 16.37 17.12
CA GLY A 22 -8.47 16.59 18.15
C GLY A 22 -9.83 17.05 17.65
N ARG A 23 -10.04 17.24 16.33
CA ARG A 23 -11.31 17.73 15.75
C ARG A 23 -12.02 16.71 14.89
N VAL A 24 -11.27 15.89 14.16
CA VAL A 24 -11.80 14.90 13.21
C VAL A 24 -11.15 13.55 13.47
N GLN A 25 -11.95 12.49 13.43
CA GLN A 25 -11.45 11.13 13.42
C GLN A 25 -11.15 10.68 12.00
N PHE A 26 -9.92 10.28 11.75
CA PHE A 26 -9.48 9.79 10.45
C PHE A 26 -9.39 8.26 10.48
N GLN A 27 -9.99 7.62 9.49
CA GLN A 27 -9.94 6.17 9.30
C GLN A 27 -9.53 5.87 7.87
N TRP A 28 -8.95 4.68 7.66
CA TRP A 28 -8.65 4.16 6.34
C TRP A 28 -9.38 2.83 6.14
N LYS A 29 -9.73 2.56 4.88
CA LYS A 29 -10.30 1.30 4.43
C LYS A 29 -9.70 0.92 3.08
N ILE A 30 -9.66 -0.37 2.81
CA ILE A 30 -9.26 -0.88 1.49
C ILE A 30 -10.44 -0.75 0.54
N ALA A 31 -10.22 -0.07 -0.57
CA ALA A 31 -11.11 -0.12 -1.72
C ALA A 31 -10.56 -1.16 -2.71
N LEU A 32 -11.35 -2.20 -2.97
CA LEU A 32 -11.04 -3.17 -4.02
C LEU A 32 -11.46 -2.60 -5.38
N MET A 33 -10.60 -2.77 -6.37
CA MET A 33 -10.88 -2.35 -7.73
C MET A 33 -11.54 -3.49 -8.50
N ASP A 34 -12.46 -3.14 -9.40
CA ASP A 34 -12.94 -4.07 -10.41
C ASP A 34 -11.76 -4.53 -11.29
N PRO A 35 -11.66 -5.82 -11.65
CA PRO A 35 -10.56 -6.32 -12.48
C PRO A 35 -10.40 -5.58 -13.81
N SER A 36 -11.47 -5.05 -14.41
CA SER A 36 -11.39 -4.26 -15.65
C SER A 36 -10.70 -2.90 -15.46
N GLY A 37 -10.57 -2.44 -14.21
CA GLY A 37 -9.84 -1.23 -13.84
C GLY A 37 -8.37 -1.46 -13.53
N LEU A 38 -7.91 -2.72 -13.47
CA LEU A 38 -6.50 -3.03 -13.24
C LEU A 38 -5.69 -2.86 -14.54
N PRO A 39 -4.40 -2.52 -14.44
CA PRO A 39 -3.51 -2.62 -15.59
C PRO A 39 -3.51 -4.08 -16.10
N THR A 40 -3.24 -4.26 -17.39
CA THR A 40 -3.16 -5.57 -18.03
C THR A 40 -1.73 -6.02 -18.28
N SER A 41 -0.75 -5.13 -18.08
CA SER A 41 0.67 -5.44 -18.24
C SER A 41 1.57 -4.52 -17.39
N ARG A 42 2.82 -4.95 -17.18
CA ARG A 42 3.85 -4.14 -16.50
C ARG A 42 4.13 -2.83 -17.24
N GLU A 43 4.11 -2.85 -18.57
CA GLU A 43 4.31 -1.66 -19.42
C GLU A 43 3.16 -0.66 -19.24
N GLN A 44 1.93 -1.15 -19.12
CA GLN A 44 0.77 -0.28 -18.88
C GLN A 44 0.85 0.34 -17.48
N GLU A 45 1.21 -0.44 -16.45
CA GLU A 45 1.42 0.09 -15.10
C GLU A 45 2.55 1.13 -15.08
N GLN A 46 3.63 0.88 -15.81
CA GLN A 46 4.73 1.83 -15.95
C GLN A 46 4.25 3.14 -16.61
N TRP A 47 3.37 3.07 -17.60
CA TRP A 47 2.77 4.25 -18.21
C TRP A 47 1.94 5.05 -17.20
N PHE A 48 1.11 4.38 -16.38
CA PHE A 48 0.34 5.04 -15.32
C PHE A 48 1.25 5.70 -14.27
N TYR A 49 2.37 5.08 -13.91
CA TYR A 49 3.33 5.65 -12.98
C TYR A 49 4.05 6.87 -13.53
N ARG A 50 4.46 6.84 -14.80
CA ARG A 50 5.03 8.02 -15.47
C ARG A 50 4.04 9.16 -15.48
N ARG A 51 2.79 8.90 -15.88
CA ARG A 51 1.73 9.91 -15.95
C ARG A 51 1.43 10.52 -14.58
N SER A 52 1.19 9.68 -13.57
CA SER A 52 0.87 10.16 -12.22
C SER A 52 2.06 10.88 -11.59
N GLY A 53 3.28 10.36 -11.73
CA GLY A 53 4.51 11.00 -11.23
C GLY A 53 4.75 12.38 -11.84
N MET A 54 4.53 12.54 -13.15
CA MET A 54 4.60 13.85 -13.81
C MET A 54 3.56 14.84 -13.27
N MET A 55 2.31 14.41 -13.11
CA MET A 55 1.24 15.26 -12.56
C MET A 55 1.53 15.70 -11.13
N MET A 56 2.12 14.81 -10.33
CA MET A 56 2.51 15.09 -8.94
C MET A 56 3.85 15.82 -8.81
N ARG A 57 4.55 16.09 -9.92
CA ARG A 57 5.91 16.66 -9.94
C ARG A 57 6.88 15.89 -9.03
N SER A 58 6.75 14.56 -9.01
CA SER A 58 7.55 13.70 -8.16
C SER A 58 9.03 13.71 -8.56
N ALA A 59 9.92 13.76 -7.57
CA ALA A 59 11.37 13.64 -7.78
C ALA A 59 11.83 12.20 -8.07
N PHE A 60 10.93 11.23 -7.99
CA PHE A 60 11.21 9.82 -8.22
C PHE A 60 10.08 9.13 -9.00
N MET A 61 10.42 8.01 -9.63
CA MET A 61 9.45 7.13 -10.26
C MET A 61 9.00 6.03 -9.29
N LEU A 62 7.75 5.59 -9.40
CA LEU A 62 7.29 4.37 -8.72
C LEU A 62 7.81 3.13 -9.45
N ASN A 63 8.09 2.06 -8.71
CA ASN A 63 8.63 0.82 -9.23
C ASN A 63 7.52 -0.14 -9.65
N THR A 64 7.65 -0.81 -10.79
CA THR A 64 6.74 -1.84 -11.32
C THR A 64 7.20 -3.27 -11.06
N ASP A 65 8.36 -3.50 -10.45
CA ASP A 65 8.93 -4.84 -10.22
C ASP A 65 8.05 -5.70 -9.30
N TRP A 66 7.27 -5.07 -8.42
CA TRP A 66 6.30 -5.73 -7.55
C TRP A 66 5.06 -6.26 -8.30
N TYR A 67 4.76 -5.70 -9.48
CA TYR A 67 3.48 -5.88 -10.16
C TYR A 67 3.50 -7.14 -11.03
N ASP A 68 2.50 -8.02 -10.81
CA ASP A 68 2.27 -9.24 -11.58
C ASP A 68 0.89 -9.18 -12.26
N PRO A 69 0.82 -9.07 -13.60
CA PRO A 69 -0.46 -8.99 -14.33
C PRO A 69 -1.25 -10.30 -14.34
N SER A 70 -0.67 -11.42 -13.90
CA SER A 70 -1.39 -12.70 -13.79
C SER A 70 -2.27 -12.78 -12.55
N LEU A 71 -2.07 -11.89 -11.58
CA LEU A 71 -2.84 -11.87 -10.34
C LEU A 71 -4.15 -11.10 -10.53
N PRO A 72 -5.30 -11.66 -10.10
CA PRO A 72 -6.58 -10.96 -10.16
C PRO A 72 -6.69 -9.85 -9.10
N GLU A 73 -5.89 -9.95 -8.03
CA GLU A 73 -5.81 -8.98 -6.93
C GLU A 73 -4.52 -9.16 -6.12
N TRP A 74 -4.27 -8.23 -5.19
CA TRP A 74 -3.20 -8.31 -4.20
C TRP A 74 -3.77 -8.58 -2.80
N LEU A 75 -4.21 -9.83 -2.59
CA LEU A 75 -4.88 -10.25 -1.35
C LEU A 75 -3.95 -10.20 -0.14
N ALA A 76 -2.77 -10.82 -0.20
CA ALA A 76 -1.80 -10.89 0.89
C ALA A 76 -1.54 -9.52 1.57
N PRO A 77 -1.14 -8.45 0.85
CA PRO A 77 -0.87 -7.15 1.46
C PRO A 77 -2.12 -6.46 2.00
N ASN A 78 -3.30 -6.74 1.42
CA ASN A 78 -4.56 -6.22 1.93
C ASN A 78 -4.92 -6.91 3.27
N CYS A 79 -4.81 -8.24 3.32
CA CYS A 79 -5.07 -9.04 4.52
C CYS A 79 -4.12 -8.68 5.66
N VAL A 80 -2.80 -8.61 5.40
CA VAL A 80 -1.81 -8.25 6.42
C VAL A 80 -2.11 -6.89 7.04
N ALA A 81 -2.51 -5.91 6.22
CA ALA A 81 -2.82 -4.58 6.71
C ALA A 81 -4.10 -4.51 7.54
N GLU A 82 -5.15 -5.24 7.14
CA GLU A 82 -6.37 -5.35 7.93
C GLU A 82 -6.13 -6.14 9.22
N ALA A 83 -5.39 -7.26 9.15
CA ALA A 83 -5.04 -8.07 10.32
C ALA A 83 -4.27 -7.28 11.38
N ALA A 84 -3.40 -6.35 10.98
CA ALA A 84 -2.70 -5.49 11.92
C ALA A 84 -3.64 -4.66 12.83
N LYS A 85 -4.86 -4.34 12.38
CA LYS A 85 -5.86 -3.65 13.21
C LYS A 85 -6.30 -4.52 14.39
N ASP A 86 -6.39 -5.83 14.22
CA ASP A 86 -6.74 -6.78 15.30
C ASP A 86 -5.69 -6.79 16.42
N PHE A 87 -4.45 -6.36 16.11
CA PHE A 87 -3.36 -6.19 17.07
C PHE A 87 -3.24 -4.76 17.62
N GLY A 88 -4.22 -3.90 17.36
CA GLY A 88 -4.25 -2.51 17.85
C GLY A 88 -3.51 -1.50 16.95
N PHE A 89 -2.89 -1.94 15.86
CA PHE A 89 -2.23 -1.04 14.89
C PHE A 89 -3.25 -0.49 13.89
N THR A 90 -4.04 0.46 14.38
CA THR A 90 -5.13 1.09 13.60
C THR A 90 -4.69 2.35 12.85
N ASP A 91 -3.46 2.81 13.06
CA ASP A 91 -2.89 3.92 12.32
C ASP A 91 -2.43 3.51 10.90
N ASP A 92 -1.71 4.39 10.22
CA ASP A 92 -1.32 4.18 8.83
C ASP A 92 -0.02 3.40 8.65
N ARG A 93 0.73 3.09 9.72
CA ARG A 93 2.13 2.65 9.60
C ARG A 93 2.29 1.39 8.77
N VAL A 94 1.42 0.39 9.00
CA VAL A 94 1.50 -0.92 8.33
C VAL A 94 1.14 -0.78 6.85
N ARG A 95 0.02 -0.10 6.53
CA ARG A 95 -0.37 0.14 5.14
C ARG A 95 0.67 0.99 4.39
N LEU A 96 1.29 1.97 5.05
CA LEU A 96 2.29 2.81 4.41
C LEU A 96 3.59 2.06 4.16
N ALA A 97 3.99 1.17 5.08
CA ALA A 97 5.16 0.31 4.91
C ALA A 97 4.98 -0.63 3.72
N ILE A 98 3.83 -1.31 3.63
CA ILE A 98 3.52 -2.22 2.52
C ILE A 98 3.45 -1.45 1.19
N ALA A 99 2.76 -0.30 1.15
CA ALA A 99 2.68 0.52 -0.06
C ALA A 99 4.06 1.02 -0.51
N ARG A 100 4.92 1.43 0.43
CA ARG A 100 6.29 1.84 0.14
C ARG A 100 7.13 0.67 -0.39
N ALA A 101 7.05 -0.49 0.26
CA ALA A 101 7.79 -1.68 -0.15
C ALA A 101 7.47 -2.07 -1.61
N ALA A 102 6.20 -1.99 -2.01
CA ALA A 102 5.80 -2.20 -3.39
C ALA A 102 6.24 -1.05 -4.30
N LEU A 103 5.70 0.15 -4.06
CA LEU A 103 5.71 1.25 -5.02
C LEU A 103 7.05 2.02 -5.06
N ARG A 104 7.87 1.93 -4.01
CA ARG A 104 9.20 2.57 -3.97
C ARG A 104 10.33 1.57 -4.11
N GLU A 105 10.19 0.40 -3.47
CA GLU A 105 11.28 -0.57 -3.34
C GLU A 105 11.14 -1.75 -4.32
N GLY A 106 9.98 -1.93 -4.96
CA GLY A 106 9.75 -2.99 -5.94
C GLY A 106 9.65 -4.39 -5.34
N LYS A 107 9.43 -4.51 -4.02
CA LYS A 107 9.34 -5.80 -3.33
C LYS A 107 8.09 -6.56 -3.75
N ASN A 108 8.21 -7.87 -3.92
CA ASN A 108 7.10 -8.77 -4.26
C ASN A 108 6.15 -8.96 -3.06
N ILE A 109 5.33 -7.95 -2.80
CA ILE A 109 4.32 -7.95 -1.75
C ILE A 109 3.12 -8.87 -2.03
N ALA A 110 3.02 -9.50 -3.21
CA ALA A 110 2.01 -10.52 -3.45
C ALA A 110 2.34 -11.83 -2.71
N ASP A 111 3.62 -12.04 -2.37
CA ASP A 111 4.06 -13.13 -1.52
C ASP A 111 3.64 -12.88 -0.05
N TRP A 112 3.04 -13.89 0.57
CA TRP A 112 2.53 -13.80 1.93
C TRP A 112 3.63 -13.59 2.96
N ASN A 113 4.80 -14.23 2.80
CA ASN A 113 5.90 -14.08 3.74
C ASN A 113 6.47 -12.67 3.66
N MET A 114 6.73 -12.18 2.45
CA MET A 114 7.21 -10.81 2.21
C MET A 114 6.24 -9.77 2.78
N ALA A 115 4.94 -9.86 2.45
CA ALA A 115 3.93 -8.93 2.96
C ALA A 115 3.88 -8.93 4.50
N THR A 116 3.94 -10.12 5.09
CA THR A 116 3.91 -10.32 6.53
C THR A 116 5.14 -9.76 7.22
N GLU A 117 6.34 -10.04 6.71
CA GLU A 117 7.59 -9.52 7.26
C GLU A 117 7.57 -7.99 7.29
N ILE A 118 7.19 -7.35 6.18
CA ILE A 118 7.05 -5.88 6.10
C ILE A 118 6.01 -5.36 7.10
N GLY A 119 4.85 -6.02 7.18
CA GLY A 119 3.78 -5.61 8.08
C GLY A 119 4.16 -5.74 9.56
N ALA A 120 4.83 -6.83 9.90
CA ALA A 120 5.28 -7.15 11.26
C ALA A 120 6.41 -6.22 11.70
N GLU A 121 7.38 -5.95 10.83
CA GLU A 121 8.44 -4.96 11.07
C GLU A 121 7.83 -3.58 11.35
N ALA A 122 6.87 -3.13 10.54
CA ALA A 122 6.20 -1.85 10.73
C ALA A 122 5.36 -1.79 12.01
N ALA A 123 4.78 -2.91 12.42
CA ALA A 123 4.02 -3.04 13.67
C ALA A 123 4.91 -3.26 14.90
N GLY A 124 6.18 -3.64 14.73
CA GLY A 124 7.07 -4.00 15.84
C GLY A 124 6.65 -5.28 16.56
N ILE A 125 6.16 -6.28 15.81
CA ILE A 125 5.71 -7.58 16.34
C ILE A 125 6.40 -8.75 15.59
N GLU A 126 6.31 -9.94 16.17
CA GLU A 126 6.75 -11.18 15.52
C GLU A 126 5.89 -11.50 14.28
N ALA A 127 6.54 -11.83 13.16
CA ALA A 127 5.90 -12.07 11.86
C ALA A 127 4.79 -13.13 11.91
N GLY A 128 5.01 -14.22 12.64
CA GLY A 128 4.04 -15.32 12.75
C GLY A 128 2.66 -14.87 13.26
N LYS A 129 2.59 -13.80 14.05
CA LYS A 129 1.32 -13.29 14.61
C LYS A 129 0.35 -12.81 13.53
N LEU A 130 0.85 -12.32 12.39
CA LEU A 130 -0.01 -11.81 11.31
C LEU A 130 -0.55 -12.91 10.37
N ILE A 131 -0.01 -14.14 10.43
CA ILE A 131 -0.42 -15.27 9.57
C ILE A 131 -1.20 -16.34 10.37
N GLU A 132 -1.19 -16.31 11.70
CA GLU A 132 -1.80 -17.34 12.58
C GLU A 132 -3.35 -17.48 12.53
N ARG A 133 -4.05 -16.83 11.59
CA ARG A 133 -5.53 -16.88 11.49
C ARG A 133 -6.03 -17.42 10.16
#